data_AF-A0A1X2IHR6-F1
#
_entry.id   AF-A0A1X2IHR6-F1
#
_cell.length_a   1.000
_cell.length_b   1.000
_cell.length_c   1.000
_cell.angle_alpha   90.00
_cell.angle_beta   90.00
_cell.angle_gamma   90.00
#
_symmetry.space_group_name_H-M   'P 1'
#
loop_
_entity.id
_entity.type
_entity.pdbx_description
1 polymer ?
#
loop_
_entity_poly.entity_id
_entity_poly.type
_entity_poly.pdbx_seq_one_letter_code
_entity_poly.pdbx_strand_id
1 'polypeptide(L)'
;MSKLTAYEEQRLKNIERNRKLLADFDIDKARSDLLDTSSTPASPTPTPVKQRATKSPINKRKQPVVQRKRRQSSRLRGIEAPTIEVNEDDRIEPSKNEQSNSDDHDDVDEELWDGKLIKADDYFDKATRDNAVRTDGKFTGWINADLIEKYQFEMSAQEAWEKNGGGKFSYKDPLGNGTKRKTGGTGRNSAKVMYYIHIHEQWTGDWTDEEKELFMKVTRKYGCGDKWGLFASYIPHRVGYQCSNYYRSIILPSGIVFDDNYEYSPSGKPFYVGPFGTKSS
;
A
#
# COMPACT_ATOMS: atom_id res chain seq x y z
N MET A 1 -0.11 37.75 44.39
CA MET A 1 -0.99 37.08 43.40
C MET A 1 -0.20 37.00 42.10
N SER A 2 0.21 35.80 41.69
CA SER A 2 1.02 35.60 40.47
C SER A 2 0.19 36.00 39.26
N LYS A 3 0.67 36.95 38.45
CA LYS A 3 0.02 37.33 37.19
C LYS A 3 0.06 36.10 36.27
N LEU A 4 -1.09 35.64 35.80
CA LEU A 4 -1.15 34.53 34.85
C LEU A 4 -0.38 34.92 33.59
N THR A 5 0.35 33.95 33.06
CA THR A 5 1.07 34.11 31.81
C THR A 5 0.06 34.22 30.66
N ALA A 6 0.36 34.97 29.60
CA ALA A 6 -0.54 35.11 28.43
C ALA A 6 -1.00 33.75 27.85
N TYR A 7 -0.16 32.73 27.96
CA TYR A 7 -0.48 31.34 27.61
C TYR A 7 -1.55 30.71 28.53
N GLU A 8 -1.47 30.96 29.83
CA GLU A 8 -2.42 30.43 30.82
C GLU A 8 -3.79 31.09 30.67
N GLU A 9 -3.83 32.37 30.34
CA GLU A 9 -5.07 33.09 30.00
C GLU A 9 -5.72 32.51 28.74
N GLN A 10 -4.94 32.26 27.69
CA GLN A 10 -5.45 31.66 26.46
C GLN A 10 -5.93 30.22 26.68
N ARG A 11 -5.22 29.45 27.53
CA ARG A 11 -5.63 28.10 27.91
C ARG A 11 -6.96 28.11 28.65
N LEU A 12 -7.17 29.04 29.59
CA LEU A 12 -8.43 29.18 30.31
C LEU A 12 -9.59 29.57 29.38
N LYS A 13 -9.37 30.52 28.46
CA LYS A 13 -10.38 30.89 27.45
C LYS A 13 -10.79 29.71 26.57
N ASN A 14 -9.83 28.85 26.20
CA ASN A 14 -10.12 27.64 25.43
C ASN A 14 -10.91 26.61 26.25
N ILE A 15 -10.56 26.42 27.53
CA ILE A 15 -11.28 25.53 28.44
C ILE A 15 -12.72 26.00 28.61
N GLU A 16 -12.94 27.30 28.79
CA GLU A 16 -14.27 27.90 28.94
C GLU A 16 -15.11 27.78 27.67
N ARG A 17 -14.52 28.03 26.50
CA ARG A 17 -15.17 27.83 25.20
C ARG A 17 -15.61 26.37 24.99
N ASN A 18 -14.73 25.42 25.29
CA ASN A 18 -15.05 24.00 25.17
C ASN A 18 -16.15 23.58 26.16
N ARG A 19 -16.13 24.13 27.37
CA ARG A 19 -17.19 23.89 28.37
C ARG A 19 -18.54 24.41 27.88
N LYS A 20 -18.57 25.58 27.25
CA LYS A 20 -19.80 26.14 26.67
C LYS A 20 -20.32 25.28 25.51
N LEU A 21 -19.43 24.86 24.60
CA LEU A 21 -19.81 23.95 23.51
C LEU A 21 -20.37 22.63 24.04
N LEU A 22 -19.74 22.02 25.05
CA LEU A 22 -20.23 20.78 25.66
C LEU A 22 -21.61 20.96 26.32
N ALA A 23 -21.88 22.12 26.91
CA ALA A 23 -23.20 22.46 27.45
C ALA A 23 -24.23 22.67 26.33
N ASP A 24 -23.86 23.32 25.22
CA ASP A 24 -24.75 23.51 24.06
C ASP A 24 -25.14 22.17 23.40
N PHE A 25 -24.29 21.14 23.50
CA PHE A 25 -24.56 19.80 22.98
C PHE A 25 -25.37 18.90 23.92
N ASP A 26 -25.76 19.39 25.12
CA ASP A 26 -26.59 18.68 26.10
C ASP A 26 -26.09 17.24 26.41
N ILE A 27 -24.77 17.03 26.30
CA ILE A 27 -24.12 15.70 26.40
C ILE A 27 -24.27 15.13 27.81
N ASP A 28 -24.28 16.00 28.83
CA ASP A 28 -24.46 15.61 30.22
C ASP A 28 -25.89 15.10 30.48
N LYS A 29 -26.89 15.64 29.76
CA LYS A 29 -28.27 15.17 29.80
C LYS A 29 -28.45 13.85 29.06
N ALA A 30 -27.84 13.71 27.88
CA ALA A 30 -27.80 12.43 27.16
C ALA A 30 -27.14 11.31 28.01
N ARG A 31 -26.15 11.68 28.85
CA ARG A 31 -25.50 10.76 29.78
C ARG A 31 -26.39 10.41 30.98
N SER A 32 -27.16 11.34 31.54
CA SER A 32 -28.12 11.04 32.60
C SER A 32 -29.28 10.16 32.10
N ASP A 33 -29.78 10.42 30.90
CA ASP A 33 -30.87 9.64 30.30
C ASP A 33 -30.45 8.18 30.03
N LEU A 34 -29.19 7.96 29.65
CA LEU A 34 -28.59 6.62 29.53
C LEU A 34 -28.40 5.90 30.86
N LEU A 35 -28.23 6.64 31.96
CA LEU A 35 -28.07 6.07 33.29
C LEU A 35 -29.45 5.71 33.91
N ASP A 36 -30.47 6.54 33.71
CA ASP A 36 -31.83 6.28 34.20
C ASP A 36 -32.50 5.08 33.51
N THR A 37 -32.21 4.87 32.22
CA THR A 37 -32.73 3.73 31.45
C THR A 37 -32.17 2.36 31.89
N SER A 38 -31.12 2.34 32.72
CA SER A 38 -30.51 1.11 33.25
C SER A 38 -31.10 0.60 34.57
N SER A 39 -32.13 1.27 35.11
CA SER A 39 -32.80 0.91 36.37
C SER A 39 -34.02 0.02 36.18
N THR A 40 -33.84 -1.17 35.59
CA THR A 40 -34.83 -2.27 35.72
C THR A 40 -34.19 -3.47 36.44
N PRO A 41 -34.82 -4.03 37.49
CA PRO A 41 -34.23 -5.12 38.25
C PRO A 41 -34.54 -6.44 37.55
N ALA A 42 -33.62 -6.92 36.72
CA ALA A 42 -33.58 -8.32 36.31
C ALA A 42 -32.19 -8.86 36.64
N SER A 43 -32.09 -9.44 37.84
CA SER A 43 -30.97 -10.32 38.21
C SER A 43 -30.96 -11.50 37.24
N PRO A 44 -29.78 -11.82 36.67
CA PRO A 44 -29.22 -13.11 37.01
C PRO A 44 -27.78 -12.97 37.54
N THR A 45 -27.50 -13.83 38.51
CA THR A 45 -26.28 -13.95 39.30
C THR A 45 -24.98 -13.97 38.50
N PRO A 46 -23.98 -13.12 38.83
CA PRO A 46 -22.61 -13.30 38.35
C PRO A 46 -21.85 -14.32 39.20
N THR A 47 -21.31 -15.34 38.54
CA THR A 47 -20.34 -16.30 39.09
C THR A 47 -19.01 -15.61 39.43
N PRO A 48 -18.24 -16.13 40.42
CA PRO A 48 -17.08 -15.42 40.95
C PRO A 48 -15.87 -15.56 40.02
N VAL A 49 -15.38 -14.45 39.48
CA VAL A 49 -14.08 -14.40 38.78
C VAL A 49 -13.05 -13.69 39.67
N LYS A 50 -11.97 -14.41 39.94
CA LYS A 50 -10.84 -14.08 40.82
C LYS A 50 -10.21 -12.71 40.52
N GLN A 51 -9.88 -11.99 41.61
CA GLN A 51 -9.14 -10.73 41.62
C GLN A 51 -7.76 -10.87 40.95
N ARG A 52 -7.41 -9.91 40.09
CA ARG A 52 -6.09 -9.86 39.43
C ARG A 52 -5.14 -8.98 40.24
N ALA A 53 -4.07 -9.59 40.75
CA ALA A 53 -3.03 -8.93 41.54
C ALA A 53 -2.24 -7.87 40.76
N THR A 54 -1.75 -6.88 41.51
CA THR A 54 -0.88 -5.78 41.08
C THR A 54 0.51 -6.28 40.65
N LYS A 55 1.11 -5.64 39.64
CA LYS A 55 2.41 -6.04 39.06
C LYS A 55 3.59 -5.36 39.77
N SER A 56 4.54 -6.17 40.24
CA SER A 56 5.89 -5.79 40.69
C SER A 56 6.90 -5.79 39.52
N PRO A 57 8.11 -5.18 39.66
CA PRO A 57 8.97 -4.84 38.53
C PRO A 57 9.81 -6.00 37.99
N ILE A 58 10.29 -5.81 36.77
CA ILE A 58 10.77 -6.79 35.79
C ILE A 58 12.18 -7.30 36.10
N ASN A 59 12.33 -8.61 36.26
CA ASN A 59 13.61 -9.32 36.15
C ASN A 59 13.68 -10.02 34.77
N LYS A 60 14.67 -9.65 33.94
CA LYS A 60 14.87 -10.21 32.59
C LYS A 60 15.37 -11.65 32.68
N ARG A 61 14.53 -12.62 32.28
CA ARG A 61 14.89 -14.02 32.05
C ARG A 61 14.60 -14.39 30.59
N LYS A 62 15.54 -15.11 29.96
CA LYS A 62 15.58 -15.49 28.53
C LYS A 62 14.25 -16.12 28.08
N GLN A 63 13.69 -15.66 26.95
CA GLN A 63 12.40 -16.16 26.44
C GLN A 63 12.55 -17.51 25.73
N PRO A 64 11.63 -18.47 25.95
CA PRO A 64 11.47 -19.65 25.10
C PRO A 64 10.72 -19.29 23.81
N VAL A 65 10.99 -20.05 22.75
CA VAL A 65 10.48 -19.87 21.37
C VAL A 65 8.96 -19.71 21.34
N VAL A 66 8.49 -18.57 20.80
CA VAL A 66 7.07 -18.24 20.69
C VAL A 66 6.46 -18.97 19.49
N GLN A 67 5.54 -19.91 19.74
CA GLN A 67 4.65 -20.41 18.69
C GLN A 67 3.75 -19.27 18.19
N ARG A 68 3.82 -18.96 16.90
CA ARG A 68 3.00 -17.93 16.23
C ARG A 68 1.51 -18.22 16.47
N LYS A 69 0.76 -17.23 16.96
CA LYS A 69 -0.71 -17.33 17.06
C LYS A 69 -1.32 -17.42 15.65
N ARG A 70 -2.13 -18.46 15.41
CA ARG A 70 -2.89 -18.66 14.16
C ARG A 70 -3.92 -17.55 13.98
N ARG A 71 -4.03 -17.01 12.76
CA ARG A 71 -5.07 -16.04 12.36
C ARG A 71 -6.45 -16.66 12.58
N GLN A 72 -7.36 -15.91 13.18
CA GLN A 72 -8.78 -16.28 13.29
C GLN A 72 -9.48 -15.81 12.00
N SER A 73 -9.55 -16.67 10.99
CA SER A 73 -10.44 -16.47 9.83
C SER A 73 -11.78 -17.14 10.11
N SER A 74 -12.88 -16.45 9.85
CA SER A 74 -14.26 -16.94 10.01
C SER A 74 -14.75 -17.83 8.85
N ARG A 75 -13.86 -18.21 7.93
CA ARG A 75 -14.20 -19.12 6.82
C ARG A 75 -14.03 -20.57 7.29
N LEU A 76 -15.19 -21.21 7.48
CA LEU A 76 -15.45 -22.66 7.58
C LEU A 76 -14.60 -23.41 8.62
N ARG A 77 -15.08 -23.46 9.86
CA ARG A 77 -14.71 -24.49 10.84
C ARG A 77 -15.94 -25.33 11.15
N GLY A 78 -15.85 -26.65 10.95
CA GLY A 78 -16.84 -27.62 11.43
C GLY A 78 -17.62 -28.39 10.37
N ILE A 79 -17.35 -28.19 9.08
CA ILE A 79 -17.85 -29.12 8.04
C ILE A 79 -16.75 -30.16 7.84
N GLU A 80 -17.04 -31.43 8.12
CA GLU A 80 -16.16 -32.54 7.77
C GLU A 80 -16.00 -32.58 6.25
N ALA A 81 -14.76 -32.81 5.80
CA ALA A 81 -14.50 -32.98 4.37
C ALA A 81 -15.34 -34.17 3.87
N PRO A 82 -16.04 -34.05 2.73
CA PRO A 82 -16.75 -35.18 2.14
C PRO A 82 -15.77 -36.34 1.95
N THR A 83 -16.16 -37.52 2.41
CA THR A 83 -15.37 -38.74 2.23
C THR A 83 -15.31 -39.06 0.74
N ILE A 84 -14.10 -39.14 0.20
CA ILE A 84 -13.84 -39.62 -1.15
C ILE A 84 -13.92 -41.14 -1.07
N GLU A 85 -15.01 -41.73 -1.56
CA GLU A 85 -15.08 -43.18 -1.75
C GLU A 85 -14.32 -43.53 -3.03
N VAL A 86 -13.20 -44.24 -2.85
CA VAL A 86 -12.43 -44.80 -3.96
C VAL A 86 -13.00 -46.19 -4.24
N ASN A 87 -13.65 -46.38 -5.39
CA ASN A 87 -14.02 -47.71 -5.87
C ASN A 87 -12.81 -48.36 -6.58
N GLU A 88 -12.81 -49.70 -6.64
CA GLU A 88 -11.68 -50.57 -7.04
C GLU A 88 -11.14 -50.39 -8.48
N ASP A 89 -11.63 -49.43 -9.26
CA ASP A 89 -11.24 -49.19 -10.66
C ASP A 89 -10.59 -47.80 -10.92
N ASP A 90 -10.16 -47.06 -9.88
CA ASP A 90 -9.35 -45.83 -9.99
C ASP A 90 -9.86 -44.79 -11.01
N ARG A 91 -11.18 -44.55 -11.10
CA ARG A 91 -11.76 -43.46 -11.92
C ARG A 91 -12.64 -42.52 -11.09
N ILE A 92 -12.30 -41.24 -11.11
CA ILE A 92 -13.03 -40.14 -10.45
C ILE A 92 -13.88 -39.42 -11.50
N GLU A 93 -15.21 -39.43 -11.36
CA GLU A 93 -16.07 -38.51 -12.11
C GLU A 93 -16.17 -37.16 -11.39
N PRO A 94 -15.96 -36.02 -12.08
CA PRO A 94 -16.03 -34.71 -11.46
C PRO A 94 -17.48 -34.23 -11.30
N SER A 95 -17.86 -33.93 -10.05
CA SER A 95 -19.06 -33.16 -9.72
C SER A 95 -18.91 -31.73 -10.22
N LYS A 96 -19.87 -31.29 -11.04
CA LYS A 96 -19.99 -29.94 -11.58
C LYS A 96 -20.21 -28.93 -10.46
N ASN A 97 -19.24 -28.04 -10.27
CA ASN A 97 -19.50 -26.75 -9.63
C ASN A 97 -18.83 -25.66 -10.46
N GLU A 98 -19.63 -25.02 -11.31
CA GLU A 98 -19.24 -23.89 -12.14
C GLU A 98 -19.10 -22.64 -11.27
N GLN A 99 -17.86 -22.23 -11.02
CA GLN A 99 -17.53 -20.83 -10.75
C GLN A 99 -16.10 -20.58 -11.24
N SER A 100 -15.97 -20.39 -12.55
CA SER A 100 -14.72 -20.01 -13.20
C SER A 100 -14.36 -18.57 -12.84
N ASN A 101 -13.48 -18.40 -11.85
CA ASN A 101 -12.49 -17.33 -11.91
C ASN A 101 -11.38 -17.84 -12.82
N SER A 102 -11.33 -17.36 -14.05
CA SER A 102 -10.22 -17.59 -14.97
C SER A 102 -9.00 -16.78 -14.50
N ASP A 103 -8.29 -17.32 -13.51
CA ASP A 103 -6.86 -17.09 -13.38
C ASP A 103 -6.24 -18.30 -14.09
N ASP A 104 -5.98 -18.14 -15.40
CA ASP A 104 -5.30 -19.16 -16.22
C ASP A 104 -3.87 -19.30 -15.69
N HIS A 105 -3.74 -20.12 -14.65
CA HIS A 105 -2.48 -20.66 -14.18
C HIS A 105 -2.14 -21.80 -15.13
N ASP A 106 -1.32 -21.51 -16.14
CA ASP A 106 -0.43 -22.52 -16.70
C ASP A 106 0.55 -22.92 -15.58
N ASP A 107 0.08 -23.79 -14.68
CA ASP A 107 0.87 -24.51 -13.70
C ASP A 107 1.80 -25.45 -14.47
N VAL A 108 2.90 -24.90 -14.98
CA VAL A 108 4.07 -25.69 -15.31
C VAL A 108 4.52 -26.30 -14.00
N ASP A 109 4.36 -27.63 -13.86
CA ASP A 109 4.70 -28.42 -12.67
C ASP A 109 5.93 -27.81 -11.96
N GLU A 110 5.71 -27.20 -10.79
CA GLU A 110 6.78 -26.59 -9.96
C GLU A 110 7.91 -27.59 -9.65
N GLU A 111 7.66 -28.89 -9.82
CA GLU A 111 8.58 -29.99 -9.56
C GLU A 111 9.59 -30.23 -10.70
N LEU A 112 9.40 -29.65 -11.89
CA LEU A 112 10.28 -29.87 -13.06
C LEU A 112 11.20 -28.69 -13.42
N TRP A 113 11.09 -27.55 -12.73
CA TRP A 113 11.91 -26.37 -13.06
C TRP A 113 13.16 -26.28 -12.20
N ASP A 114 14.32 -26.32 -12.85
CA ASP A 114 15.67 -26.24 -12.27
C ASP A 114 16.03 -24.84 -11.70
N GLY A 115 15.05 -23.95 -11.55
CA GLY A 115 15.17 -22.66 -10.86
C GLY A 115 16.08 -21.64 -11.58
N LYS A 116 16.51 -21.95 -12.81
CA LYS A 116 17.34 -21.06 -13.61
C LYS A 116 16.47 -20.05 -14.33
N LEU A 117 16.73 -18.77 -14.05
CA LEU A 117 16.14 -17.65 -14.74
C LEU A 117 16.97 -17.31 -15.98
N ILE A 118 16.27 -16.84 -17.02
CA ILE A 118 16.81 -16.53 -18.33
C ILE A 118 16.74 -15.02 -18.52
N LYS A 119 17.75 -14.40 -19.13
CA LYS A 119 17.72 -12.96 -19.42
C LYS A 119 16.72 -12.65 -20.52
N ALA A 120 16.16 -11.43 -20.51
CA ALA A 120 15.25 -10.96 -21.56
C ALA A 120 15.83 -11.15 -22.97
N ASP A 121 17.12 -10.86 -23.14
CA ASP A 121 17.83 -10.98 -24.42
C ASP A 121 17.96 -12.41 -24.94
N ASP A 122 17.91 -13.40 -24.06
CA ASP A 122 17.99 -14.82 -24.42
C ASP A 122 16.60 -15.45 -24.56
N TYR A 123 15.61 -14.91 -23.84
CA TYR A 123 14.23 -15.39 -23.85
C TYR A 123 13.44 -14.96 -25.10
N PHE A 124 13.59 -13.70 -25.52
CA PHE A 124 12.80 -13.13 -26.62
C PHE A 124 13.49 -13.23 -28.00
N ASP A 125 12.68 -13.37 -29.05
CA ASP A 125 13.14 -13.40 -30.44
C ASP A 125 13.87 -12.12 -30.86
N LYS A 126 14.71 -12.23 -31.89
CA LYS A 126 15.45 -11.08 -32.44
C LYS A 126 14.54 -9.92 -32.85
N ALA A 127 13.39 -10.20 -33.47
CA ALA A 127 12.44 -9.18 -33.89
C ALA A 127 11.84 -8.40 -32.70
N THR A 128 11.56 -9.08 -31.58
CA THR A 128 11.05 -8.45 -30.36
C THR A 128 12.13 -7.58 -29.71
N ARG A 129 13.37 -8.09 -29.64
CA ARG A 129 14.52 -7.37 -29.08
C ARG A 129 14.83 -6.06 -29.80
N ASP A 130 14.71 -6.05 -31.13
CA ASP A 130 14.99 -4.86 -31.93
C ASP A 130 13.90 -3.77 -31.77
N ASN A 131 12.67 -4.16 -31.46
CA ASN A 131 11.55 -3.24 -31.26
C ASN A 131 11.34 -2.82 -29.78
N ALA A 132 11.94 -3.54 -28.84
CA ALA A 132 11.73 -3.35 -27.41
C ALA A 132 12.39 -2.05 -26.90
N VAL A 133 11.71 -1.38 -25.98
CA VAL A 133 12.26 -0.23 -25.25
C VAL A 133 13.09 -0.74 -24.08
N ARG A 134 14.38 -0.41 -24.03
CA ARG A 134 15.24 -0.75 -22.88
C ARG A 134 15.11 0.29 -21.78
N THR A 135 14.92 -0.17 -20.54
CA THR A 135 14.84 0.68 -19.34
C THR A 135 15.80 0.18 -18.26
N ASP A 136 16.30 1.11 -17.44
CA ASP A 136 17.17 0.83 -16.30
C ASP A 136 16.37 0.60 -15.00
N GLY A 137 15.06 0.49 -15.12
CA GLY A 137 14.11 0.42 -14.01
C GLY A 137 13.93 1.74 -13.26
N LYS A 138 14.39 2.88 -13.79
CA LYS A 138 14.24 4.19 -13.15
C LYS A 138 13.36 5.13 -13.97
N PHE A 139 12.49 5.84 -13.26
CA PHE A 139 11.70 6.93 -13.77
C PHE A 139 12.36 8.26 -13.43
N THR A 140 12.71 9.02 -14.46
CA THR A 140 13.36 10.33 -14.36
C THR A 140 12.39 11.51 -14.52
N GLY A 141 11.14 11.23 -14.90
CA GLY A 141 10.11 12.25 -15.12
C GLY A 141 9.59 12.92 -13.86
N TRP A 142 8.96 14.07 -14.05
CA TRP A 142 8.20 14.79 -13.01
C TRP A 142 6.69 14.64 -13.24
N ILE A 143 5.85 15.35 -12.47
CA ILE A 143 4.39 15.35 -12.63
C ILE A 143 4.01 15.86 -14.04
N ASN A 144 2.94 15.33 -14.64
CA ASN A 144 2.42 15.81 -15.92
C ASN A 144 2.13 17.33 -15.89
N ALA A 145 2.53 18.04 -16.96
CA ALA A 145 2.42 19.50 -17.08
C ALA A 145 1.00 20.03 -16.87
N ASP A 146 -0.02 19.33 -17.40
CA ASP A 146 -1.42 19.75 -17.25
C ASP A 146 -1.87 19.73 -15.78
N LEU A 147 -1.35 18.76 -15.02
CA LEU A 147 -1.63 18.66 -13.59
C LEU A 147 -0.82 19.71 -12.79
N ILE A 148 0.39 20.03 -13.23
CA ILE A 148 1.19 21.12 -12.65
C ILE A 148 0.44 22.44 -12.74
N GLU A 149 -0.12 22.77 -13.91
CA GLU A 149 -0.88 23.99 -14.11
C GLU A 149 -2.19 23.99 -13.29
N LYS A 150 -2.97 22.90 -13.39
CA LYS A 150 -4.28 22.79 -12.73
C LYS A 150 -4.21 22.90 -11.21
N TYR A 151 -3.21 22.27 -10.60
CA TYR A 151 -3.06 22.21 -9.14
C TYR A 151 -1.95 23.13 -8.61
N GLN A 152 -1.30 23.90 -9.49
CA GLN A 152 -0.22 24.84 -9.16
C GLN A 152 0.95 24.17 -8.43
N PHE A 153 1.36 22.99 -8.92
CA PHE A 153 2.58 22.34 -8.47
C PHE A 153 3.83 23.07 -8.97
N GLU A 154 4.97 22.77 -8.36
CA GLU A 154 6.27 23.24 -8.83
C GLU A 154 6.70 22.52 -10.12
N MET A 155 7.44 23.22 -10.98
CA MET A 155 7.78 22.74 -12.33
C MET A 155 8.80 21.60 -12.33
N SER A 156 9.55 21.45 -11.24
CA SER A 156 10.60 20.46 -11.08
C SER A 156 10.64 19.87 -9.68
N ALA A 157 11.15 18.64 -9.58
CA ALA A 157 11.45 17.98 -8.31
C ALA A 157 12.33 18.84 -7.40
N GLN A 158 13.32 19.52 -7.99
CA GLN A 158 14.26 20.36 -7.26
C GLN A 158 13.58 21.59 -6.66
N GLU A 159 12.74 22.25 -7.45
CA GLU A 159 11.98 23.42 -7.00
C GLU A 159 10.95 23.04 -5.92
N ALA A 160 10.25 21.92 -6.11
CA ALA A 160 9.36 21.35 -5.09
C ALA A 160 10.10 21.07 -3.78
N TRP A 161 11.31 20.51 -3.87
CA TRP A 161 12.17 20.22 -2.72
C TRP A 161 12.61 21.50 -2.02
N GLU A 162 13.15 22.48 -2.74
CA GLU A 162 13.62 23.75 -2.19
C GLU A 162 12.48 24.54 -1.52
N LYS A 163 11.31 24.59 -2.17
CA LYS A 163 10.15 25.34 -1.69
C LYS A 163 9.45 24.67 -0.51
N ASN A 164 9.35 23.34 -0.51
CA ASN A 164 8.64 22.59 0.54
C ASN A 164 9.56 22.06 1.65
N GLY A 165 10.81 22.51 1.73
CA GLY A 165 11.66 22.33 2.91
C GLY A 165 12.65 21.16 2.81
N GLY A 166 13.34 21.09 1.68
CA GLY A 166 14.50 20.25 1.46
C GLY A 166 15.70 20.69 2.29
N GLY A 167 15.72 20.34 3.57
CA GLY A 167 16.85 20.60 4.45
C GLY A 167 18.11 19.82 4.02
N LYS A 168 19.29 20.46 4.11
CA LYS A 168 20.59 19.79 3.99
C LYS A 168 20.75 18.85 5.20
N PHE A 169 20.78 17.54 4.95
CA PHE A 169 20.93 16.54 6.01
C PHE A 169 22.20 16.83 6.82
N SER A 170 22.02 17.16 8.11
CA SER A 170 23.10 17.38 9.06
C SER A 170 22.99 16.33 10.15
N TYR A 171 24.09 15.65 10.49
CA TYR A 171 24.10 14.68 11.59
C TYR A 171 23.73 15.31 12.95
N LYS A 172 23.91 16.64 13.09
CA LYS A 172 23.53 17.40 14.29
C LYS A 172 22.07 17.85 14.29
N ASP A 173 21.38 17.75 13.15
CA ASP A 173 19.96 18.04 13.00
C ASP A 173 19.38 17.14 11.88
N PRO A 174 19.05 15.87 12.21
CA PRO A 174 18.72 14.86 11.20
C PRO A 174 17.43 15.14 10.41
N LEU A 175 16.69 16.21 10.78
CA LEU A 175 15.50 16.70 10.09
C LEU A 175 15.66 18.11 9.49
N GLY A 176 16.87 18.69 9.54
CA GLY A 176 17.24 19.88 8.78
C GLY A 176 16.34 21.10 8.98
N ASN A 177 16.01 21.46 10.22
CA ASN A 177 15.42 22.76 10.53
C ASN A 177 15.60 23.08 12.02
N GLY A 178 16.52 24.02 12.31
CA GLY A 178 16.77 24.58 13.65
C GLY A 178 15.56 25.28 14.31
N THR A 179 14.39 25.25 13.69
CA THR A 179 13.11 25.55 14.32
C THR A 179 12.14 24.42 14.00
N LYS A 180 11.70 23.67 15.02
CA LYS A 180 10.62 22.69 14.89
C LYS A 180 9.36 23.39 14.37
N ARG A 181 9.12 23.37 13.07
CA ARG A 181 7.80 23.70 12.52
C ARG A 181 6.87 22.55 12.86
N LYS A 182 5.69 22.88 13.40
CA LYS A 182 4.64 21.93 13.77
C LYS A 182 4.44 20.93 12.61
N THR A 183 4.75 19.67 12.85
CA THR A 183 4.34 18.54 12.00
C THR A 183 2.82 18.58 11.89
N GLY A 184 2.32 19.19 10.81
CA GLY A 184 0.91 19.57 10.70
C GLY A 184 0.60 20.61 9.64
N GLY A 185 1.59 21.03 8.84
CA GLY A 185 1.31 21.71 7.58
C GLY A 185 0.75 20.72 6.59
N THR A 186 -0.57 20.71 6.43
CA THR A 186 -1.28 20.27 5.22
C THR A 186 -0.77 21.08 4.03
N GLY A 187 0.42 20.75 3.54
CA GLY A 187 0.83 21.14 2.21
C GLY A 187 -0.20 20.55 1.25
N ARG A 188 -0.99 21.42 0.63
CA ARG A 188 -1.86 21.09 -0.52
C ARG A 188 -1.09 20.45 -1.69
N ASN A 189 0.24 20.31 -1.57
CA ASN A 189 1.14 19.75 -2.57
C ASN A 189 1.87 18.47 -2.09
N SER A 190 1.44 17.86 -0.97
CA SER A 190 2.04 16.62 -0.47
C SER A 190 1.53 15.37 -1.22
N ALA A 191 2.20 14.21 -1.06
CA ALA A 191 1.80 12.92 -1.63
C ALA A 191 0.30 12.54 -1.44
N LYS A 192 -0.37 13.14 -0.44
CA LYS A 192 -1.84 13.07 -0.29
C LYS A 192 -2.60 13.63 -1.48
N VAL A 193 -2.11 14.67 -2.14
CA VAL A 193 -2.80 15.32 -3.27
C VAL A 193 -2.62 14.54 -4.55
N MET A 194 -1.48 13.89 -4.77
CA MET A 194 -1.37 12.88 -5.84
C MET A 194 -2.38 11.74 -5.66
N TYR A 195 -2.59 11.29 -4.42
CA TYR A 195 -3.68 10.36 -4.13
C TYR A 195 -5.04 10.97 -4.51
N TYR A 196 -5.35 12.22 -4.13
CA TYR A 196 -6.63 12.87 -4.46
C TYR A 196 -6.85 13.22 -5.95
N ILE A 197 -5.81 13.52 -6.73
CA ILE A 197 -5.92 13.81 -8.18
C ILE A 197 -6.47 12.61 -8.94
N HIS A 198 -6.16 11.39 -8.49
CA HIS A 198 -6.58 10.13 -9.11
C HIS A 198 -7.78 9.45 -8.43
N ILE A 199 -8.38 10.03 -7.38
CA ILE A 199 -9.60 9.46 -6.73
C ILE A 199 -10.89 9.87 -7.45
N HIS A 200 -10.84 10.78 -8.43
CA HIS A 200 -11.98 11.02 -9.30
C HIS A 200 -12.15 9.83 -10.26
N GLU A 201 -12.81 8.78 -9.76
CA GLU A 201 -13.20 7.54 -10.45
C GLU A 201 -12.03 6.75 -11.04
N GLN A 202 -11.57 5.75 -10.27
CA GLN A 202 -10.57 4.79 -10.74
C GLN A 202 -11.22 3.77 -11.67
N TRP A 203 -10.62 3.56 -12.83
CA TRP A 203 -11.05 2.47 -13.71
C TRP A 203 -10.44 1.16 -13.23
N THR A 204 -11.33 0.23 -12.88
CA THR A 204 -10.97 -1.16 -12.52
C THR A 204 -11.06 -2.11 -13.72
N GLY A 205 -11.42 -1.61 -14.90
CA GLY A 205 -11.50 -2.41 -16.12
C GLY A 205 -10.14 -2.63 -16.80
N ASP A 206 -10.19 -3.40 -17.89
CA ASP A 206 -9.03 -3.72 -18.73
C ASP A 206 -8.38 -2.46 -19.31
N TRP A 207 -7.12 -2.59 -19.73
CA TRP A 207 -6.36 -1.50 -20.32
C TRP A 207 -6.80 -1.25 -21.76
N THR A 208 -7.26 -0.03 -22.05
CA THR A 208 -7.62 0.38 -23.41
C THR A 208 -6.37 0.68 -24.23
N ASP A 209 -6.46 0.59 -25.56
CA ASP A 209 -5.28 0.80 -26.41
C ASP A 209 -4.72 2.23 -26.32
N GLU A 210 -5.58 3.23 -26.05
CA GLU A 210 -5.18 4.61 -25.78
C GLU A 210 -4.31 4.71 -24.51
N GLU A 211 -4.70 4.02 -23.43
CA GLU A 211 -3.93 3.99 -22.19
C GLU A 211 -2.58 3.28 -22.38
N LYS A 212 -2.55 2.21 -23.18
CA LYS A 212 -1.32 1.51 -23.54
C LYS A 212 -0.38 2.40 -24.33
N GLU A 213 -0.89 3.16 -25.30
CA GLU A 213 -0.09 4.11 -26.07
C GLU A 213 0.51 5.21 -25.19
N LEU A 214 -0.30 5.76 -24.27
CA LEU A 214 0.17 6.72 -23.26
C LEU A 214 1.26 6.13 -22.38
N PHE A 215 1.06 4.91 -21.87
CA PHE A 215 2.06 4.18 -21.08
C PHE A 215 3.39 4.07 -21.83
N MET A 216 3.34 3.69 -23.12
CA MET A 216 4.51 3.54 -23.97
C MET A 216 5.17 4.87 -24.31
N LYS A 217 4.40 5.93 -24.52
CA LYS A 217 4.92 7.29 -24.75
C LYS A 217 5.68 7.81 -23.54
N VAL A 218 5.15 7.61 -22.34
CA VAL A 218 5.80 8.02 -21.08
C VAL A 218 7.05 7.19 -20.84
N THR A 219 6.98 5.88 -21.03
CA THR A 219 8.11 4.96 -20.86
C THR A 219 9.27 5.32 -21.80
N ARG A 220 9.00 5.60 -23.08
CA ARG A 220 10.03 6.03 -24.04
C ARG A 220 10.68 7.37 -23.68
N LYS A 221 9.93 8.26 -23.03
CA LYS A 221 10.40 9.62 -22.72
C LYS A 221 11.18 9.71 -21.41
N TYR A 222 10.74 9.01 -20.37
CA TYR A 222 11.25 9.18 -19.00
C TYR A 222 11.75 7.89 -18.35
N GLY A 223 11.66 6.75 -19.05
CA GLY A 223 11.86 5.44 -18.46
C GLY A 223 10.64 4.97 -17.66
N CYS A 224 10.76 3.79 -17.05
CA CYS A 224 9.78 3.23 -16.12
C CYS A 224 10.48 2.20 -15.21
N GLY A 225 9.82 1.78 -14.13
CA GLY A 225 10.34 0.76 -13.20
C GLY A 225 10.34 1.20 -11.73
N ASP A 226 10.43 2.51 -11.48
CA ASP A 226 10.29 3.09 -10.14
C ASP A 226 9.25 4.23 -10.10
N LYS A 227 8.97 4.73 -8.89
CA LYS A 227 8.12 5.91 -8.64
C LYS A 227 6.78 5.91 -9.39
N TRP A 228 6.07 4.78 -9.35
CA TRP A 228 4.79 4.59 -10.04
C TRP A 228 3.72 5.65 -9.75
N GLY A 229 3.77 6.31 -8.58
CA GLY A 229 2.89 7.42 -8.26
C GLY A 229 3.10 8.64 -9.17
N LEU A 230 4.33 8.97 -9.54
CA LEU A 230 4.63 10.05 -10.48
C LEU A 230 4.32 9.61 -11.91
N PHE A 231 4.66 8.37 -12.26
CA PHE A 231 4.35 7.80 -13.57
C PHE A 231 2.84 7.86 -13.88
N ALA A 232 2.00 7.48 -12.93
CA ALA A 232 0.55 7.51 -13.05
C ALA A 232 -0.02 8.93 -13.33
N SER A 233 0.73 10.00 -13.06
CA SER A 233 0.29 11.36 -13.38
C SER A 233 0.07 11.62 -14.88
N TYR A 234 0.66 10.78 -15.74
CA TYR A 234 0.50 10.88 -17.19
C TYR A 234 -0.64 10.03 -17.76
N ILE A 235 -1.21 9.13 -16.96
CA ILE A 235 -2.28 8.22 -17.39
C ILE A 235 -3.52 8.57 -16.56
N PRO A 236 -4.52 9.25 -17.16
CA PRO A 236 -5.73 9.61 -16.43
C PRO A 236 -6.45 8.35 -15.93
N HIS A 237 -7.15 8.46 -14.81
CA HIS A 237 -7.95 7.37 -14.19
C HIS A 237 -7.18 6.11 -13.74
N ARG A 238 -5.86 6.05 -13.93
CA ARG A 238 -5.00 4.96 -13.46
C ARG A 238 -4.10 5.37 -12.30
N VAL A 239 -4.01 4.52 -11.28
CA VAL A 239 -3.20 4.76 -10.08
C VAL A 239 -1.85 4.03 -10.20
N GLY A 240 -0.84 4.50 -9.47
CA GLY A 240 0.51 3.93 -9.50
C GLY A 240 0.57 2.41 -9.27
N TYR A 241 -0.23 1.85 -8.36
CA TYR A 241 -0.24 0.40 -8.17
C TYR A 241 -0.75 -0.35 -9.40
N GLN A 242 -1.77 0.18 -10.10
CA GLN A 242 -2.31 -0.37 -11.34
C GLN A 242 -1.26 -0.33 -12.44
N CYS A 243 -0.55 0.79 -12.58
CA CYS A 243 0.55 0.94 -13.54
C CYS A 243 1.66 -0.08 -13.27
N SER A 244 2.03 -0.27 -12.00
CA SER A 244 3.08 -1.20 -11.61
C SER A 244 2.68 -2.67 -11.78
N ASN A 245 1.39 -2.99 -11.63
CA ASN A 245 0.86 -4.33 -11.88
C ASN A 245 0.84 -4.60 -13.38
N TYR A 246 0.28 -3.67 -14.17
CA TYR A 246 0.25 -3.75 -15.63
C TYR A 246 1.65 -3.92 -16.23
N TYR A 247 2.63 -3.21 -15.68
CA TYR A 247 4.03 -3.37 -16.06
C TYR A 247 4.51 -4.81 -15.92
N ARG A 248 4.27 -5.43 -14.76
CA ARG A 248 4.76 -6.79 -14.45
C ARG A 248 3.95 -7.89 -15.12
N SER A 249 2.63 -7.70 -15.28
CA SER A 249 1.74 -8.74 -15.78
C SER A 249 1.56 -8.72 -17.30
N ILE A 250 1.71 -7.56 -17.95
CA ILE A 250 1.46 -7.41 -19.40
C ILE A 250 2.69 -6.91 -20.14
N ILE A 251 3.31 -5.81 -19.68
CA ILE A 251 4.39 -5.14 -20.44
C ILE A 251 5.67 -5.99 -20.48
N LEU A 252 6.11 -6.53 -19.34
CA LEU A 252 7.32 -7.36 -19.28
C LEU A 252 7.14 -8.70 -20.02
N PRO A 253 6.05 -9.48 -19.83
CA PRO A 253 5.85 -10.73 -20.56
C PRO A 253 5.66 -10.56 -22.06
N SER A 254 5.07 -9.44 -22.51
CA SER A 254 4.90 -9.16 -23.95
C SER A 254 6.20 -8.76 -24.65
N GLY A 255 7.30 -8.53 -23.91
CA GLY A 255 8.58 -8.14 -24.49
C GLY A 255 8.59 -6.73 -25.09
N ILE A 256 7.62 -5.89 -24.74
CA ILE A 256 7.55 -4.51 -25.22
C ILE A 256 8.62 -3.64 -24.55
N VAL A 257 8.89 -3.90 -23.27
CA VAL A 257 9.91 -3.21 -22.47
C VAL A 257 10.86 -4.24 -21.87
N PHE A 258 12.15 -3.96 -21.97
CA PHE A 258 13.21 -4.79 -21.42
C PHE A 258 13.84 -4.05 -20.24
N ASP A 259 13.79 -4.68 -19.08
CA ASP A 259 14.31 -4.14 -17.84
C ASP A 259 15.37 -5.07 -17.29
N ASP A 260 16.59 -4.56 -17.14
CA ASP A 260 17.74 -5.34 -16.68
C ASP A 260 17.59 -5.84 -15.23
N ASN A 261 16.62 -5.31 -14.48
CA ASN A 261 16.32 -5.76 -13.12
C ASN A 261 15.42 -7.01 -13.07
N TYR A 262 14.98 -7.50 -14.23
CA TYR A 262 14.10 -8.65 -14.37
C TYR A 262 14.75 -9.76 -15.20
N GLU A 263 14.55 -10.99 -14.75
CA GLU A 263 14.86 -12.20 -15.50
C GLU A 263 13.58 -13.05 -15.60
N TYR A 264 13.51 -13.94 -16.57
CA TYR A 264 12.30 -14.67 -16.95
C TYR A 264 12.43 -16.15 -16.62
N SER A 265 11.34 -16.77 -16.16
CA SER A 265 11.25 -18.23 -16.16
C SER A 265 11.16 -18.76 -17.59
N PRO A 266 11.41 -20.05 -17.84
CA PRO A 266 11.13 -20.70 -19.12
C PRO A 266 9.68 -20.53 -19.58
N SER A 267 8.74 -20.40 -18.63
CA SER A 267 7.33 -20.09 -18.89
C SER A 267 7.05 -18.62 -19.26
N GLY A 268 8.06 -17.75 -19.26
CA GLY A 268 7.91 -16.33 -19.61
C GLY A 268 7.45 -15.42 -18.47
N LYS A 269 7.41 -15.93 -17.23
CA LYS A 269 7.05 -15.13 -16.07
C LYS A 269 8.24 -14.28 -15.63
N PRO A 270 8.09 -12.95 -15.51
CA PRO A 270 9.17 -12.08 -15.07
C PRO A 270 9.35 -12.15 -13.55
N PHE A 271 10.58 -12.34 -13.11
CA PHE A 271 11.03 -12.34 -11.73
C PHE A 271 12.01 -11.19 -11.51
N TYR A 272 11.79 -10.42 -10.45
CA TYR A 272 12.66 -9.32 -10.10
C TYR A 272 13.92 -9.84 -9.39
N VAL A 273 15.08 -9.62 -9.99
CA VAL A 273 16.39 -10.10 -9.48
C VAL A 273 17.17 -9.03 -8.70
N GLY A 274 16.66 -7.81 -8.65
CA GLY A 274 17.28 -6.68 -7.95
C GLY A 274 17.91 -5.67 -8.91
N PRO A 275 18.42 -4.54 -8.38
CA PRO A 275 19.01 -3.49 -9.20
C PRO A 275 20.22 -4.00 -9.97
N PHE A 276 20.22 -3.83 -11.28
CA PHE A 276 21.34 -4.18 -12.14
C PHE A 276 22.57 -3.36 -11.74
N GLY A 277 23.68 -4.04 -11.45
CA GLY A 277 24.94 -3.43 -11.00
C GLY A 277 25.18 -3.40 -9.48
N THR A 278 24.23 -3.82 -8.64
CA THR A 278 24.44 -3.95 -7.18
C THR A 278 24.67 -5.38 -6.71
N LYS A 279 25.23 -6.27 -7.55
CA LYS A 279 25.63 -7.60 -7.09
C LYS A 279 26.66 -7.42 -5.98
N SER A 280 26.22 -7.75 -4.76
CA SER A 280 27.05 -7.86 -3.56
C SER A 280 28.31 -8.64 -3.91
N SER A 281 29.46 -8.03 -3.68
CA SER A 281 30.69 -8.79 -3.41
C SER A 281 30.49 -9.71 -2.20
#